data_AF-A0A9E8X1Z2-F1
#
_entry.id   AF-A0A9E8X1Z2-F1
#
_cell.length_a   1.000
_cell.length_b   1.000
_cell.length_c   1.000
_cell.angle_alpha   90.00
_cell.angle_beta   90.00
_cell.angle_gamma   90.00
#
_symmetry.space_group_name_H-M   'P 1'
#
loop_
_entity.id
_entity.type
_entity.pdbx_description
1 polymer ?
#
loop_
_entity_poly.entity_id
_entity_poly.type
_entity_poly.pdbx_seq_one_letter_code
_entity_poly.pdbx_strand_id
1 'polypeptide(L)'
;MTATDLPAKPYRNAASNASINNPSTCDSQLDDSFVVIDWQAPWLCHLNQLDYISHAITQLSGLKNDPAQTDKIENSPDIIAKVLNTALQQQADDLLQSLPQTKPALNNQSHTLRFVSQNALPEGEAYESFIGTTGNIPTRDNLHDLFNGSIWLTFPKTKALLNYYHMLEIEQQGIGASRGRVRDTITVFDENGAILVTAEPSIGEALVDFDWQKSLVEPREQWDKPKALNSASQAAVYIFGHALIEKLLQPRKALCAHSIVIYVTPDFFVLSLSERISHLDQKVADYMEALLSQPDVTPRKLSPLPILGVPHFWAENAKPNFYDDSQVFRSGRRQK
;
A
#
# COMPACT_ATOMS: atom_id res chain seq x y z
N MET A 1 14.20 -9.87 -9.58
CA MET A 1 15.38 -9.83 -8.70
C MET A 1 15.02 -8.97 -7.50
N THR A 2 14.41 -9.60 -6.50
CA THR A 2 14.50 -9.15 -5.13
C THR A 2 15.83 -9.68 -4.59
N ALA A 3 16.56 -8.84 -3.87
CA ALA A 3 17.95 -9.06 -3.52
C ALA A 3 18.12 -10.16 -2.46
N THR A 4 18.44 -11.36 -2.92
CA THR A 4 19.27 -12.34 -2.21
C THR A 4 19.81 -13.34 -3.24
N ASP A 5 21.03 -13.82 -3.00
CA ASP A 5 21.73 -14.93 -3.67
C ASP A 5 22.82 -14.56 -4.70
N LEU A 6 24.05 -14.40 -4.19
CA LEU A 6 25.29 -14.65 -4.93
C LEU A 6 25.84 -16.04 -4.54
N PRO A 7 26.31 -16.88 -5.48
CA PRO A 7 26.87 -18.18 -5.17
C PRO A 7 28.34 -18.08 -4.75
N ALA A 8 28.67 -18.65 -3.59
CA ALA A 8 30.05 -18.80 -3.13
C ALA A 8 30.77 -19.94 -3.87
N LYS A 9 32.01 -19.69 -4.32
CA LYS A 9 33.00 -20.75 -4.61
C LYS A 9 34.28 -20.49 -3.80
N PRO A 10 35.02 -21.55 -3.42
CA PRO A 10 35.82 -21.58 -2.20
C PRO A 10 37.29 -21.26 -2.47
N TYR A 11 37.98 -20.52 -1.58
CA TYR A 11 39.43 -20.67 -1.38
C TYR A 11 39.90 -20.14 -0.01
N ARG A 12 40.45 -21.09 0.77
CA ARG A 12 41.60 -21.07 1.72
C ARG A 12 41.81 -19.91 2.72
N ASN A 13 41.68 -20.30 3.99
CA ASN A 13 42.52 -20.04 5.17
C ASN A 13 43.47 -18.83 5.18
N ALA A 14 43.17 -17.88 6.06
CA ALA A 14 44.16 -17.27 6.95
C ALA A 14 43.47 -16.90 8.27
N ALA A 15 44.05 -17.33 9.39
CA ALA A 15 43.54 -17.14 10.74
C ALA A 15 43.85 -15.73 11.27
N SER A 16 42.90 -15.10 11.98
CA SER A 16 43.18 -14.23 13.14
C SER A 16 41.90 -13.81 13.89
N ASN A 17 41.82 -14.28 15.13
CA ASN A 17 41.27 -13.65 16.34
C ASN A 17 39.91 -12.92 16.33
N ALA A 18 38.91 -13.64 16.86
CA ALA A 18 38.00 -13.23 17.93
C ALA A 18 37.63 -11.75 18.09
N SER A 19 36.39 -11.42 17.71
CA SER A 19 35.47 -10.67 18.57
C SER A 19 34.06 -11.18 18.31
N ILE A 20 33.47 -11.79 19.35
CA ILE A 20 32.07 -12.21 19.37
C ILE A 20 31.25 -10.93 19.44
N ASN A 21 30.68 -10.51 18.31
CA ASN A 21 29.68 -9.45 18.30
C ASN A 21 28.36 -10.05 18.73
N ASN A 22 27.90 -9.67 19.93
CA ASN A 22 26.52 -9.85 20.37
C ASN A 22 25.55 -9.24 19.35
N PRO A 23 24.33 -9.78 19.20
CA PRO A 23 23.31 -9.18 18.35
C PRO A 23 23.00 -7.78 18.89
N SER A 24 23.10 -6.79 17.99
CA SER A 24 22.84 -5.38 18.28
C SER A 24 21.45 -5.21 18.89
N THR A 25 21.41 -4.55 20.03
CA THR A 25 20.22 -3.98 20.66
C THR A 25 19.41 -3.19 19.62
N CYS A 26 18.11 -3.50 19.54
CA CYS A 26 17.16 -2.83 18.67
C CYS A 26 16.91 -1.42 19.23
N ASP A 27 17.50 -0.40 18.63
CA ASP A 27 17.19 0.99 18.97
C ASP A 27 15.76 1.28 18.51
N SER A 28 14.80 1.20 19.44
CA SER A 28 13.38 1.49 19.20
C SER A 28 13.15 3.01 19.10
N GLN A 29 13.68 3.64 18.04
CA GLN A 29 13.46 5.04 17.71
C GLN A 29 13.09 5.16 16.24
N LEU A 30 12.09 6.00 15.93
CA LEU A 30 11.78 6.33 14.53
C LEU A 30 12.97 7.10 13.92
N ASP A 31 13.45 6.65 12.76
CA ASP A 31 14.55 7.30 12.07
C ASP A 31 14.14 8.64 11.41
N ASP A 32 15.10 9.36 10.83
CA ASP A 32 14.83 10.69 10.22
C ASP A 32 13.92 10.63 8.98
N SER A 33 13.65 9.44 8.44
CA SER A 33 12.78 9.28 7.27
C SER A 33 11.32 9.60 7.57
N PHE A 34 10.90 9.58 8.84
CA PHE A 34 9.55 9.96 9.24
C PHE A 34 9.33 11.48 9.28
N VAL A 35 10.39 12.28 9.40
CA VAL A 35 10.32 13.75 9.43
C VAL A 35 10.02 14.33 8.04
N VAL A 36 10.40 13.63 6.97
CA VAL A 36 10.28 14.13 5.59
C VAL A 36 8.90 13.92 4.97
N ILE A 37 7.95 13.34 5.71
CA ILE A 37 6.61 13.06 5.19
C ILE A 37 5.83 14.37 5.03
N ASP A 38 5.56 14.75 3.77
CA ASP A 38 4.54 15.76 3.47
C ASP A 38 3.15 15.13 3.60
N TRP A 39 2.58 15.20 4.81
CA TRP A 39 1.23 14.69 5.10
C TRP A 39 0.12 15.41 4.32
N GLN A 40 0.43 16.54 3.68
CA GLN A 40 -0.49 17.27 2.80
C GLN A 40 -0.34 16.88 1.33
N ALA A 41 0.46 15.87 1.01
CA ALA A 41 0.62 15.38 -0.34
C ALA A 41 -0.72 14.81 -0.88
N PRO A 42 -1.10 15.15 -2.13
CA PRO A 42 -2.42 14.81 -2.66
C PRO A 42 -2.70 13.30 -2.74
N TRP A 43 -1.65 12.47 -2.87
CA TRP A 43 -1.79 11.02 -2.94
C TRP A 43 -2.03 10.35 -1.57
N LEU A 44 -1.88 11.06 -0.46
CA LEU A 44 -2.14 10.54 0.90
C LEU A 44 -3.58 10.80 1.37
N CYS A 45 -4.36 11.62 0.67
CA CYS A 45 -5.64 12.15 1.16
C CYS A 45 -6.66 11.09 1.60
N HIS A 46 -6.54 9.89 1.06
CA HIS A 46 -7.49 8.78 1.24
C HIS A 46 -7.15 7.86 2.41
N LEU A 47 -5.98 8.02 3.05
CA LEU A 47 -5.60 7.19 4.17
C LEU A 47 -6.54 7.46 5.35
N ASN A 48 -7.13 6.40 5.89
CA ASN A 48 -7.95 6.50 7.08
C ASN A 48 -7.11 6.95 8.27
N GLN A 49 -7.71 7.77 9.15
CA GLN A 49 -7.07 8.29 10.35
C GLN A 49 -5.77 9.07 10.06
N LEU A 50 -5.63 9.64 8.85
CA LEU A 50 -4.45 10.40 8.43
C LEU A 50 -4.11 11.53 9.43
N ASP A 51 -5.12 12.25 9.92
CA ASP A 51 -4.90 13.32 10.90
C ASP A 51 -4.28 12.78 12.19
N TYR A 52 -4.84 11.70 12.75
CA TYR A 52 -4.28 11.06 13.95
C TYR A 52 -2.87 10.51 13.71
N ILE A 53 -2.68 9.72 12.64
CA ILE A 53 -1.40 9.10 12.33
C ILE A 53 -0.33 10.17 12.08
N SER A 54 -0.63 11.20 11.30
CA SER A 54 0.30 12.29 11.01
C SER A 54 0.69 13.05 12.28
N HIS A 55 -0.26 13.38 13.16
CA HIS A 55 0.02 14.02 14.45
C HIS A 55 0.88 13.15 15.37
N ALA A 56 0.52 11.87 15.52
CA ALA A 56 1.26 10.92 16.36
C ALA A 56 2.70 10.74 15.87
N ILE A 57 2.90 10.49 14.58
CA ILE A 57 4.22 10.31 13.98
C ILE A 57 5.05 11.59 14.04
N THR A 58 4.46 12.76 13.77
CA THR A 58 5.16 14.05 13.85
C THR A 58 5.61 14.34 15.27
N GLN A 59 4.76 14.09 16.27
CA GLN A 59 5.13 14.26 17.68
C GLN A 59 6.27 13.33 18.09
N LEU A 60 6.17 12.04 17.75
CA LEU A 60 7.18 11.05 18.08
C LEU A 60 8.52 11.32 17.39
N SER A 61 8.50 11.80 16.14
CA SER A 61 9.71 12.17 15.39
C SER A 61 10.33 13.48 15.89
N GLY A 62 9.51 14.43 16.37
CA GLY A 62 9.97 15.72 16.89
C GLY A 62 10.63 15.63 18.27
N LEU A 63 10.24 14.66 19.10
CA LEU A 63 10.84 14.41 20.42
C LEU A 63 12.31 13.96 20.34
N LYS A 64 12.80 13.57 19.16
CA LYS A 64 14.22 13.28 18.88
C LYS A 64 15.15 14.48 19.16
N ASN A 65 14.60 15.69 19.22
CA ASN A 65 15.36 16.93 19.37
C ASN A 65 15.42 17.49 20.82
N ASP A 66 14.83 16.82 21.83
CA ASP A 66 14.84 17.27 23.23
C ASP A 66 15.67 16.33 24.14
N PRO A 67 16.86 16.75 24.62
CA PRO A 67 17.73 15.93 25.46
C PRO A 67 17.14 15.59 26.84
N ALA A 68 16.03 16.21 27.26
CA ALA A 68 15.41 15.95 28.56
C ALA A 68 14.34 14.82 28.53
N GLN A 69 13.96 14.32 27.34
CA GLN A 69 12.93 13.28 27.17
C GLN A 69 13.44 11.98 26.55
N THR A 70 14.73 11.91 26.23
CA THR A 70 15.39 10.77 25.57
C THR A 70 15.26 9.48 26.39
N ASP A 71 15.34 9.57 27.73
CA ASP A 71 15.21 8.44 28.67
C ASP A 71 13.83 7.74 28.62
N LYS A 72 12.75 8.40 28.16
CA LYS A 72 11.41 7.80 28.05
C LYS A 72 11.15 7.12 26.70
N ILE A 73 11.88 7.51 25.65
CA ILE A 73 11.70 7.00 24.28
C ILE A 73 12.61 5.80 24.01
N GLU A 74 13.76 5.71 24.68
CA GLU A 74 14.73 4.61 24.54
C GLU A 74 14.21 3.20 24.85
N ASN A 75 12.95 3.01 25.27
CA ASN A 75 12.44 1.71 25.73
C ASN A 75 11.01 1.35 25.27
N SER A 76 10.47 1.95 24.20
CA SER A 76 9.17 1.53 23.67
C SER A 76 9.33 0.78 22.35
N PRO A 77 9.57 -0.54 22.36
CA PRO A 77 9.47 -1.34 21.13
C PRO A 77 8.06 -1.22 20.54
N ASP A 78 7.98 -1.36 19.20
CA ASP A 78 6.74 -1.47 18.43
C ASP A 78 5.92 -0.17 18.38
N ILE A 79 6.59 0.97 18.17
CA ILE A 79 5.97 2.30 18.09
C ILE A 79 4.88 2.33 17.03
N ILE A 80 5.19 1.88 15.81
CA ILE A 80 4.28 1.92 14.67
C ILE A 80 3.08 1.00 14.90
N ALA A 81 3.30 -0.20 15.45
CA ALA A 81 2.21 -1.10 15.80
C ALA A 81 1.26 -0.48 16.83
N LYS A 82 1.76 0.26 17.83
CA LYS A 82 0.94 0.96 18.83
C LYS A 82 0.12 2.08 18.19
N VAL A 83 0.74 2.93 17.39
CA VAL A 83 0.05 4.02 16.67
C VAL A 83 -1.07 3.45 15.79
N LEU A 84 -0.77 2.42 15.01
CA LEU A 84 -1.75 1.79 14.12
C LEU A 84 -2.91 1.11 14.88
N ASN A 85 -2.64 0.47 16.03
CA ASN A 85 -3.71 -0.09 16.87
C ASN A 85 -4.61 0.98 17.48
N THR A 86 -4.06 2.12 17.90
CA THR A 86 -4.87 3.23 18.38
C THR A 86 -5.73 3.82 17.27
N ALA A 87 -5.16 4.01 16.07
CA ALA A 87 -5.91 4.45 14.89
C ALA A 87 -7.03 3.46 14.54
N LEU A 88 -6.73 2.16 14.57
CA LEU A 88 -7.70 1.08 14.33
C LEU A 88 -8.88 1.14 15.32
N GLN A 89 -8.60 1.34 16.61
CA GLN A 89 -9.64 1.42 17.63
C GLN A 89 -10.48 2.69 17.49
N GLN A 90 -9.85 3.85 17.26
CA GLN A 90 -10.56 5.11 17.04
C GLN A 90 -11.51 5.02 15.84
N GLN A 91 -11.04 4.45 14.73
CA GLN A 91 -11.88 4.24 13.55
C GLN A 91 -13.09 3.34 13.84
N ALA A 92 -12.90 2.27 14.61
CA ALA A 92 -13.99 1.38 14.99
C ALA A 92 -15.01 2.08 15.90
N ASP A 93 -14.54 2.87 16.86
CA ASP A 93 -15.38 3.64 17.78
C ASP A 93 -16.18 4.74 17.04
N ASP A 94 -15.53 5.49 16.15
CA ASP A 94 -16.14 6.55 15.34
C ASP A 94 -17.24 6.01 14.42
N LEU A 95 -17.02 4.82 13.85
CA LEU A 95 -17.98 4.16 12.97
C LEU A 95 -19.03 3.33 13.72
N LEU A 96 -18.90 3.17 15.04
CA LEU A 96 -19.69 2.25 15.86
C LEU A 96 -19.72 0.82 15.29
N GLN A 97 -18.56 0.34 14.82
CA GLN A 97 -18.40 -0.96 14.16
C GLN A 97 -17.43 -1.86 14.93
N SER A 98 -17.56 -3.17 14.73
CA SER A 98 -16.55 -4.12 15.19
C SER A 98 -15.24 -3.92 14.42
N LEU A 99 -14.12 -4.21 15.10
CA LEU A 99 -12.81 -4.26 14.45
C LEU A 99 -12.84 -5.22 13.24
N PRO A 100 -12.10 -4.89 12.16
CA PRO A 100 -12.06 -5.72 10.97
C PRO A 100 -11.44 -7.09 11.28
N GLN A 101 -11.80 -8.09 10.48
CA GLN A 101 -11.38 -9.47 10.66
C GLN A 101 -10.74 -10.03 9.39
N THR A 102 -9.94 -11.09 9.54
CA THR A 102 -9.49 -11.91 8.41
C THR A 102 -10.69 -12.56 7.69
N LYS A 103 -10.53 -12.84 6.39
CA LYS A 103 -11.54 -13.59 5.64
C LYS A 103 -11.44 -15.08 6.03
N PRO A 104 -12.54 -15.72 6.48
CA PRO A 104 -12.50 -17.11 6.90
C PRO A 104 -12.21 -18.05 5.72
N ALA A 105 -11.58 -19.19 6.02
CA ALA A 105 -11.34 -20.29 5.07
C ALA A 105 -11.90 -21.60 5.62
N LEU A 106 -11.95 -22.66 4.80
CA LEU A 106 -12.58 -23.94 5.16
C LEU A 106 -12.10 -24.50 6.52
N ASN A 107 -10.81 -24.31 6.82
CA ASN A 107 -10.16 -24.82 8.04
C ASN A 107 -9.65 -23.70 8.96
N ASN A 108 -10.09 -22.45 8.77
CA ASN A 108 -9.59 -21.30 9.52
C ASN A 108 -10.71 -20.30 9.81
N GLN A 109 -10.91 -20.01 11.10
CA GLN A 109 -11.94 -19.05 11.53
C GLN A 109 -11.51 -17.61 11.22
N SER A 110 -12.46 -16.67 11.26
CA SER A 110 -12.10 -15.26 11.19
C SER A 110 -11.45 -14.81 12.50
N HIS A 111 -10.40 -14.02 12.38
CA HIS A 111 -9.67 -13.45 13.52
C HIS A 111 -9.69 -11.93 13.44
N THR A 112 -9.94 -11.28 14.57
CA THR A 112 -9.87 -9.81 14.67
C THR A 112 -8.46 -9.34 14.35
N LEU A 113 -8.36 -8.37 13.44
CA LEU A 113 -7.10 -7.79 13.03
C LEU A 113 -6.51 -6.92 14.14
N ARG A 114 -5.19 -7.04 14.34
CA ARG A 114 -4.40 -6.19 15.24
C ARG A 114 -2.95 -6.13 14.76
N PHE A 115 -2.29 -5.00 14.98
CA PHE A 115 -0.87 -4.86 14.68
C PHE A 115 -0.03 -5.39 15.85
N VAL A 116 1.04 -6.11 15.56
CA VAL A 116 1.95 -6.66 16.58
C VAL A 116 3.40 -6.42 16.18
N SER A 117 4.31 -6.54 17.15
CA SER A 117 5.76 -6.57 16.88
C SER A 117 6.09 -7.56 15.77
N GLN A 118 7.04 -7.21 14.91
CA GLN A 118 7.66 -8.17 13.99
C GLN A 118 8.21 -9.41 14.71
N ASN A 119 8.63 -9.27 15.97
CA ASN A 119 9.16 -10.38 16.79
C ASN A 119 8.08 -11.39 17.21
N ALA A 120 6.79 -11.08 17.02
CA ALA A 120 5.71 -12.02 17.27
C ALA A 120 5.56 -13.05 16.14
N LEU A 121 6.11 -12.79 14.96
CA LEU A 121 6.13 -13.75 13.84
C LEU A 121 7.18 -14.84 14.11
N PRO A 122 6.78 -16.12 14.24
CA PRO A 122 7.73 -17.22 14.44
C PRO A 122 8.70 -17.37 13.27
N GLU A 123 9.94 -17.77 13.57
CA GLU A 123 10.93 -18.05 12.54
C GLU A 123 10.45 -19.18 11.61
N GLY A 124 10.55 -18.95 10.30
CA GLY A 124 10.12 -19.91 9.28
C GLY A 124 8.62 -19.87 8.95
N GLU A 125 7.80 -19.12 9.69
CA GLU A 125 6.40 -18.91 9.34
C GLU A 125 6.24 -17.82 8.27
N ALA A 126 5.39 -18.07 7.28
CA ALA A 126 5.08 -17.08 6.25
C ALA A 126 4.21 -15.95 6.83
N TYR A 127 4.56 -14.71 6.52
CA TYR A 127 3.86 -13.49 6.97
C TYR A 127 2.34 -13.56 6.75
N GLU A 128 1.92 -13.98 5.57
CA GLU A 128 0.51 -14.06 5.19
C GLU A 128 -0.22 -15.20 5.90
N SER A 129 0.46 -16.32 6.15
CA SER A 129 -0.10 -17.44 6.93
C SER A 129 -0.35 -17.02 8.37
N PHE A 130 0.60 -16.32 8.98
CA PHE A 130 0.49 -15.84 10.35
C PHE A 130 -0.66 -14.85 10.52
N ILE A 131 -0.82 -13.89 9.60
CA ILE A 131 -1.98 -12.98 9.59
C ILE A 131 -3.27 -13.77 9.49
N GLY A 132 -3.36 -14.67 8.51
CA GLY A 132 -4.58 -15.41 8.24
C GLY A 132 -5.06 -16.23 9.44
N THR A 133 -4.14 -16.92 10.11
CA THR A 133 -4.42 -17.85 11.21
C THR A 133 -4.51 -17.22 12.59
N THR A 134 -4.05 -15.97 12.76
CA THR A 134 -4.03 -15.32 14.08
C THR A 134 -4.72 -13.95 14.13
N GLY A 135 -4.91 -13.31 12.98
CA GLY A 135 -5.33 -11.89 12.88
C GLY A 135 -4.21 -10.89 13.23
N ASN A 136 -3.02 -11.35 13.61
CA ASN A 136 -1.93 -10.47 13.97
C ASN A 136 -1.14 -10.05 12.73
N ILE A 137 -0.93 -8.75 12.55
CA ILE A 137 -0.15 -8.15 11.46
C ILE A 137 1.24 -7.80 12.00
N PRO A 138 2.29 -8.58 11.68
CA PRO A 138 3.67 -8.25 12.06
C PRO A 138 4.06 -6.89 11.47
N THR A 139 4.59 -6.03 12.33
CA THR A 139 4.85 -4.62 12.02
C THR A 139 6.21 -4.22 12.59
N ARG A 140 7.05 -3.63 11.74
CA ARG A 140 8.34 -3.02 12.08
C ARG A 140 8.20 -1.52 12.22
N ASP A 141 9.13 -0.91 12.93
CA ASP A 141 9.20 0.56 13.08
C ASP A 141 9.89 1.20 11.85
N ASN A 142 9.27 1.08 10.67
CA ASN A 142 9.75 1.68 9.42
C ASN A 142 8.58 2.27 8.57
N LEU A 143 8.92 3.09 7.57
CA LEU A 143 7.94 3.74 6.70
C LEU A 143 7.08 2.74 5.92
N HIS A 144 7.69 1.66 5.47
CA HIS A 144 7.03 0.63 4.68
C HIS A 144 5.86 0.00 5.45
N ASP A 145 6.10 -0.41 6.69
CA ASP A 145 5.10 -1.05 7.55
C ASP A 145 4.09 -0.01 8.10
N LEU A 146 4.48 1.25 8.28
CA LEU A 146 3.54 2.36 8.55
C LEU A 146 2.53 2.52 7.40
N PHE A 147 2.99 2.58 6.15
CA PHE A 147 2.09 2.70 4.99
C PHE A 147 1.30 1.42 4.74
N ASN A 148 1.90 0.24 4.90
CA ASN A 148 1.20 -1.04 4.83
C ASN A 148 0.05 -1.09 5.86
N GLY A 149 0.32 -0.68 7.10
CA GLY A 149 -0.69 -0.59 8.15
C GLY A 149 -1.77 0.45 7.84
N SER A 150 -1.40 1.60 7.31
CA SER A 150 -2.36 2.62 6.85
C SER A 150 -3.29 2.09 5.75
N ILE A 151 -2.78 1.25 4.83
CA ILE A 151 -3.60 0.57 3.82
C ILE A 151 -4.50 -0.51 4.43
N TRP A 152 -4.05 -1.24 5.45
CA TRP A 152 -4.92 -2.15 6.22
C TRP A 152 -6.09 -1.42 6.90
N LEU A 153 -5.87 -0.21 7.44
CA LEU A 153 -6.95 0.63 8.01
C LEU A 153 -7.91 1.16 6.94
N THR A 154 -7.38 1.44 5.76
CA THR A 154 -8.11 2.08 4.65
C THR A 154 -8.92 1.08 3.83
N PHE A 155 -8.37 -0.10 3.57
CA PHE A 155 -8.96 -1.16 2.75
C PHE A 155 -8.93 -2.53 3.46
N PRO A 156 -9.51 -2.67 4.67
CA PRO A 156 -9.42 -3.90 5.46
C PRO A 156 -10.03 -5.11 4.76
N LYS A 157 -11.17 -4.96 4.05
CA LYS A 157 -11.82 -6.08 3.34
C LYS A 157 -10.97 -6.56 2.18
N THR A 158 -10.42 -5.62 1.41
CA THR A 158 -9.53 -5.94 0.29
C THR A 158 -8.27 -6.63 0.80
N LYS A 159 -7.57 -6.09 1.81
CA LYS A 159 -6.35 -6.70 2.34
C LYS A 159 -6.62 -8.09 2.93
N ALA A 160 -7.75 -8.29 3.62
CA ALA A 160 -8.17 -9.59 4.12
C ALA A 160 -8.44 -10.59 2.98
N LEU A 161 -9.04 -10.15 1.87
CA LEU A 161 -9.23 -10.98 0.68
C LEU A 161 -7.90 -11.37 0.03
N LEU A 162 -6.98 -10.42 -0.14
CA LEU A 162 -5.66 -10.70 -0.72
C LEU A 162 -4.88 -11.70 0.14
N ASN A 163 -4.93 -11.54 1.47
CA ASN A 163 -4.36 -12.49 2.41
C ASN A 163 -4.98 -13.90 2.27
N TYR A 164 -6.31 -13.98 2.13
CA TYR A 164 -7.01 -15.25 1.90
C TYR A 164 -6.52 -15.98 0.63
N TYR A 165 -6.36 -15.27 -0.49
CA TYR A 165 -5.81 -15.89 -1.71
C TYR A 165 -4.33 -16.27 -1.57
N HIS A 166 -3.54 -15.52 -0.78
CA HIS A 166 -2.20 -15.96 -0.43
C HIS A 166 -2.22 -17.28 0.35
N MET A 167 -3.13 -17.45 1.31
CA MET A 167 -3.26 -18.70 2.06
C MET A 167 -3.64 -19.88 1.16
N LEU A 168 -4.62 -19.70 0.26
CA LEU A 168 -5.02 -20.76 -0.68
C LEU A 168 -3.85 -21.23 -1.55
N GLU A 169 -3.04 -20.30 -2.05
CA GLU A 169 -1.87 -20.63 -2.87
C GLU A 169 -0.75 -21.29 -2.06
N ILE A 170 -0.53 -20.85 -0.80
CA ILE A 170 0.45 -21.47 0.11
C ILE A 170 0.04 -22.90 0.46
N GLU A 171 -1.25 -23.17 0.69
CA GLU A 171 -1.77 -24.52 0.95
C GLU A 171 -1.55 -25.44 -0.26
N GLN A 172 -1.75 -24.95 -1.48
CA GLN A 172 -1.61 -25.73 -2.71
C GLN A 172 -0.16 -25.95 -3.14
N GLN A 173 0.71 -24.94 -3.04
CA GLN A 173 2.06 -24.93 -3.62
C GLN A 173 3.16 -25.07 -2.57
N GLY A 174 2.82 -24.97 -1.27
CA GLY A 174 3.76 -24.87 -0.17
C GLY A 174 4.48 -23.51 -0.10
N ILE A 175 5.36 -23.38 0.89
CA ILE A 175 6.23 -22.21 1.08
C ILE A 175 7.50 -22.38 0.20
N GLY A 176 7.30 -22.53 -1.11
CA GLY A 176 8.40 -22.68 -2.09
C GLY A 176 8.93 -21.35 -2.63
N ALA A 177 10.10 -21.38 -3.28
CA ALA A 177 10.78 -20.18 -3.80
C ALA A 177 10.08 -19.50 -4.99
N SER A 178 9.29 -20.23 -5.79
CA SER A 178 8.54 -19.66 -6.91
C SER A 178 7.09 -19.38 -6.50
N ARG A 179 6.74 -18.10 -6.40
CA ARG A 179 5.36 -17.66 -6.21
C ARG A 179 4.54 -17.96 -7.46
N GLY A 180 3.32 -18.49 -7.29
CA GLY A 180 2.34 -18.64 -8.36
C GLY A 180 1.86 -17.30 -8.91
N ARG A 181 1.24 -17.31 -10.08
CA ARG A 181 0.78 -16.08 -10.78
C ARG A 181 -0.25 -15.27 -9.98
N VAL A 182 -1.08 -15.94 -9.18
CA VAL A 182 -2.03 -15.31 -8.25
C VAL A 182 -1.24 -14.48 -7.24
N ARG A 183 -0.28 -15.09 -6.53
CA ARG A 183 0.57 -14.41 -5.54
C ARG A 183 1.37 -13.26 -6.16
N ASP A 184 1.92 -13.44 -7.36
CA ASP A 184 2.61 -12.38 -8.08
C ASP A 184 1.69 -11.19 -8.38
N THR A 185 0.45 -11.46 -8.80
CA THR A 185 -0.54 -10.41 -9.09
C THR A 185 -0.90 -9.65 -7.83
N ILE A 186 -1.13 -10.37 -6.72
CA ILE A 186 -1.39 -9.76 -5.41
C ILE A 186 -0.21 -8.92 -4.96
N THR A 187 1.01 -9.45 -4.96
CA THR A 187 2.21 -8.71 -4.56
C THR A 187 2.37 -7.43 -5.38
N VAL A 188 2.20 -7.48 -6.71
CA VAL A 188 2.33 -6.28 -7.56
C VAL A 188 1.28 -5.22 -7.21
N PHE A 189 0.04 -5.63 -6.96
CA PHE A 189 -1.02 -4.70 -6.57
C PHE A 189 -0.82 -4.15 -5.15
N ASP A 190 -0.45 -5.00 -4.19
CA ASP A 190 -0.27 -4.61 -2.79
C ASP A 190 0.92 -3.66 -2.58
N GLU A 191 1.98 -3.83 -3.34
CA GLU A 191 3.19 -2.99 -3.28
C GLU A 191 3.04 -1.70 -4.09
N ASN A 192 2.39 -1.79 -5.27
CA ASN A 192 2.52 -0.76 -6.30
C ASN A 192 1.21 -0.47 -7.04
N GLY A 193 0.08 -0.84 -6.44
CA GLY A 193 -1.26 -0.70 -7.00
C GLY A 193 -1.88 0.69 -6.87
N ALA A 194 -2.82 0.99 -7.76
CA ALA A 194 -3.68 2.16 -7.66
C ALA A 194 -5.10 1.81 -8.14
N ILE A 195 -6.09 2.54 -7.66
CA ILE A 195 -7.49 2.33 -8.01
C ILE A 195 -7.93 3.58 -8.78
N LEU A 196 -8.08 3.46 -10.10
CA LEU A 196 -8.82 4.45 -10.88
C LEU A 196 -10.30 4.20 -10.64
N VAL A 197 -11.00 5.19 -10.12
CA VAL A 197 -12.46 5.18 -10.00
C VAL A 197 -13.03 6.21 -10.97
N THR A 198 -13.98 5.82 -11.81
CA THR A 198 -14.59 6.72 -12.78
C THR A 198 -16.09 6.47 -12.98
N ALA A 199 -16.85 7.55 -13.10
CA ALA A 199 -18.23 7.56 -13.56
C ALA A 199 -18.35 7.77 -15.08
N GLU A 200 -17.25 8.15 -15.72
CA GLU A 200 -17.13 8.32 -17.17
C GLU A 200 -16.31 7.13 -17.75
N PRO A 201 -16.96 6.16 -18.43
CA PRO A 201 -16.28 4.94 -18.89
C PRO A 201 -15.09 5.21 -19.82
N SER A 202 -15.20 6.25 -20.67
CA SER A 202 -14.17 6.59 -21.65
C SER A 202 -12.79 6.88 -21.03
N ILE A 203 -12.75 7.41 -19.79
CA ILE A 203 -11.51 7.66 -19.04
C ILE A 203 -10.79 6.36 -18.69
N GLY A 204 -11.58 5.35 -18.25
CA GLY A 204 -11.08 4.04 -17.84
C GLY A 204 -10.64 3.18 -19.03
N GLU A 205 -11.43 3.19 -20.09
CA GLU A 205 -11.09 2.52 -21.36
C GLU A 205 -9.79 3.09 -21.95
N ALA A 206 -9.68 4.42 -22.01
CA ALA A 206 -8.46 5.10 -22.47
C ALA A 206 -7.22 4.73 -21.63
N LEU A 207 -7.37 4.53 -20.31
CA LEU A 207 -6.26 4.07 -19.47
C LEU A 207 -5.77 2.68 -19.89
N VAL A 208 -6.70 1.76 -20.10
CA VAL A 208 -6.40 0.37 -20.49
C VAL A 208 -5.70 0.35 -21.87
N ASP A 209 -6.13 1.23 -22.76
CA ASP A 209 -5.62 1.35 -24.14
C ASP A 209 -4.36 2.22 -24.26
N PHE A 210 -3.78 2.70 -23.15
CA PHE A 210 -2.59 3.58 -23.15
C PHE A 210 -2.83 4.94 -23.84
N ASP A 211 -4.09 5.36 -23.97
CA ASP A 211 -4.47 6.68 -24.50
C ASP A 211 -4.43 7.73 -23.36
N TRP A 212 -3.21 8.18 -23.05
CA TRP A 212 -2.98 9.12 -21.96
C TRP A 212 -3.67 10.47 -22.15
N GLN A 213 -3.88 10.88 -23.41
CA GLN A 213 -4.57 12.15 -23.71
C GLN A 213 -6.03 12.04 -23.29
N LYS A 214 -6.74 10.99 -23.73
CA LYS A 214 -8.15 10.78 -23.35
C LYS A 214 -8.35 10.37 -21.90
N SER A 215 -7.37 9.74 -21.26
CA SER A 215 -7.49 9.33 -19.86
C SER A 215 -7.13 10.46 -18.89
N LEU A 216 -6.02 11.18 -19.12
CA LEU A 216 -5.44 12.08 -18.11
C LEU A 216 -5.49 13.57 -18.49
N VAL A 217 -5.50 13.91 -19.79
CA VAL A 217 -5.32 15.30 -20.25
C VAL A 217 -6.64 15.95 -20.64
N GLU A 218 -7.34 15.39 -21.63
CA GLU A 218 -8.63 15.89 -22.11
C GLU A 218 -9.69 16.00 -21.00
N PRO A 219 -9.89 14.98 -20.14
CA PRO A 219 -10.89 15.04 -19.09
C PRO A 219 -10.40 15.76 -17.83
N ARG A 220 -9.25 16.45 -17.82
CA ARG A 220 -8.60 16.99 -16.61
C ARG A 220 -9.54 17.74 -15.65
N GLU A 221 -10.46 18.55 -16.17
CA GLU A 221 -11.42 19.30 -15.33
C GLU A 221 -12.50 18.42 -14.67
N GLN A 222 -12.69 17.20 -15.18
CA GLN A 222 -13.56 16.18 -14.59
C GLN A 222 -12.87 15.38 -13.48
N TRP A 223 -11.55 15.53 -13.31
CA TRP A 223 -10.83 14.84 -12.25
C TRP A 223 -11.03 15.54 -10.91
N ASP A 224 -11.16 14.72 -9.88
CA ASP A 224 -11.32 15.19 -8.53
C ASP A 224 -10.04 15.86 -8.02
N LYS A 225 -10.21 16.87 -7.18
CA LYS A 225 -9.10 17.62 -6.58
C LYS A 225 -8.93 17.09 -5.16
N PRO A 226 -7.86 16.33 -4.83
CA PRO A 226 -7.71 15.68 -3.53
C PRO A 226 -7.81 16.60 -2.31
N LYS A 227 -7.49 17.89 -2.48
CA LYS A 227 -7.56 18.92 -1.43
C LYS A 227 -8.88 19.70 -1.38
N ALA A 228 -9.76 19.50 -2.36
CA ALA A 228 -11.01 20.23 -2.53
C ALA A 228 -11.99 19.37 -3.32
N LEU A 229 -12.56 18.36 -2.65
CA LEU A 229 -13.47 17.40 -3.27
C LEU A 229 -14.62 18.12 -3.97
N ASN A 230 -14.92 17.70 -5.19
CA ASN A 230 -15.97 18.27 -6.01
C ASN A 230 -17.01 17.20 -6.35
N SER A 231 -18.29 17.50 -6.12
CA SER A 231 -19.41 16.60 -6.42
C SER A 231 -19.69 16.44 -7.92
N ALA A 232 -19.17 17.34 -8.75
CA ALA A 232 -19.26 17.25 -10.20
C ALA A 232 -18.11 16.43 -10.84
N SER A 233 -17.12 16.02 -10.06
CA SER A 233 -16.01 15.18 -10.54
C SER A 233 -16.54 13.86 -11.12
N GLN A 234 -15.82 13.31 -12.10
CA GLN A 234 -16.13 12.04 -12.74
C GLN A 234 -15.01 11.02 -12.59
N ALA A 235 -13.80 11.41 -12.18
CA ALA A 235 -12.67 10.51 -11.99
C ALA A 235 -11.83 10.85 -10.75
N ALA A 236 -11.31 9.83 -10.07
CA ALA A 236 -10.31 9.99 -9.01
C ALA A 236 -9.36 8.77 -9.00
N VAL A 237 -8.20 8.94 -8.37
CA VAL A 237 -7.27 7.84 -8.10
C VAL A 237 -6.94 7.78 -6.62
N TYR A 238 -6.98 6.57 -6.07
CA TYR A 238 -6.54 6.25 -4.72
C TYR A 238 -5.43 5.21 -4.76
N ILE A 239 -4.38 5.37 -3.95
CA ILE A 239 -3.21 4.48 -4.00
C ILE A 239 -3.41 3.31 -3.05
N PHE A 240 -3.36 2.09 -3.58
CA PHE A 240 -3.38 0.89 -2.74
C PHE A 240 -1.95 0.43 -2.38
N GLY A 241 -1.01 0.64 -3.30
CA GLY A 241 0.36 0.19 -3.18
C GLY A 241 1.14 0.91 -2.09
N HIS A 242 1.42 0.26 -0.96
CA HIS A 242 2.10 0.90 0.17
C HIS A 242 3.55 1.29 -0.15
N ALA A 243 4.30 0.46 -0.89
CA ALA A 243 5.63 0.83 -1.36
C ALA A 243 5.61 1.91 -2.46
N LEU A 244 4.49 2.08 -3.18
CA LEU A 244 4.33 3.24 -4.08
C LEU A 244 4.17 4.53 -3.28
N ILE A 245 3.44 4.50 -2.15
CA ILE A 245 3.35 5.65 -1.24
C ILE A 245 4.73 6.02 -0.70
N GLU A 246 5.50 5.04 -0.23
CA GLU A 246 6.87 5.26 0.25
C GLU A 246 7.76 5.90 -0.83
N LYS A 247 7.73 5.39 -2.07
CA LYS A 247 8.47 5.99 -3.20
C LYS A 247 8.03 7.41 -3.51
N LEU A 248 6.78 7.76 -3.25
CA LEU A 248 6.25 9.10 -3.50
C LEU A 248 6.70 10.13 -2.47
N LEU A 249 7.35 9.74 -1.38
CA LEU A 249 8.07 10.68 -0.51
C LEU A 249 9.22 11.38 -1.24
N GLN A 250 9.77 10.74 -2.27
CA GLN A 250 10.73 11.33 -3.20
C GLN A 250 10.22 11.18 -4.64
N PRO A 251 9.22 11.98 -5.04
CA PRO A 251 8.49 11.77 -6.27
C PRO A 251 9.40 11.94 -7.48
N ARG A 252 9.32 10.98 -8.41
CA ARG A 252 10.08 10.99 -9.68
C ARG A 252 9.14 10.70 -10.84
N LYS A 253 9.25 11.47 -11.93
CA LYS A 253 8.32 11.45 -13.08
C LYS A 253 7.97 10.04 -13.59
N ALA A 254 8.97 9.15 -13.63
CA ALA A 254 8.82 7.79 -14.15
C ALA A 254 8.19 6.78 -13.18
N LEU A 255 7.62 7.20 -12.04
CA LEU A 255 6.83 6.29 -11.20
C LEU A 255 5.56 5.86 -11.93
N CYS A 256 5.32 4.55 -11.95
CA CYS A 256 4.18 3.95 -12.60
C CYS A 256 3.53 2.96 -11.63
N ALA A 257 2.23 3.11 -11.41
CA ALA A 257 1.39 2.19 -10.66
C ALA A 257 0.93 1.02 -11.54
N HIS A 258 0.40 -0.02 -10.89
CA HIS A 258 -0.32 -1.14 -11.51
C HIS A 258 -1.78 -1.07 -11.08
N SER A 259 -2.60 -0.42 -11.88
CA SER A 259 -3.95 -0.05 -11.51
C SER A 259 -5.02 -1.02 -11.95
N ILE A 260 -6.14 -0.94 -11.23
CA ILE A 260 -7.44 -1.47 -11.65
C ILE A 260 -8.38 -0.29 -11.92
N VAL A 261 -9.45 -0.53 -12.69
CA VAL A 261 -10.49 0.45 -12.98
C VAL A 261 -11.79 0.00 -12.32
N ILE A 262 -12.35 0.85 -11.46
CA ILE A 262 -13.63 0.65 -10.79
C ILE A 262 -14.63 1.65 -11.33
N TYR A 263 -15.65 1.14 -12.03
CA TYR A 263 -16.74 1.98 -12.54
C TYR A 263 -17.78 2.23 -11.45
N VAL A 264 -18.18 3.49 -11.32
CA VAL A 264 -19.17 3.98 -10.36
C VAL A 264 -20.22 4.84 -11.06
N THR A 265 -21.28 5.22 -10.36
CA THR A 265 -22.20 6.28 -10.83
C THR A 265 -21.71 7.64 -10.36
N PRO A 266 -22.18 8.76 -10.97
CA PRO A 266 -21.81 10.11 -10.52
C PRO A 266 -22.09 10.38 -9.04
N ASP A 267 -23.11 9.73 -8.45
CA ASP A 267 -23.45 9.86 -7.03
C ASP A 267 -22.30 9.51 -6.09
N PHE A 268 -21.34 8.68 -6.54
CA PHE A 268 -20.13 8.38 -5.79
C PHE A 268 -19.36 9.66 -5.41
N PHE A 269 -19.32 10.65 -6.31
CA PHE A 269 -18.59 11.90 -6.06
C PHE A 269 -19.35 12.86 -5.13
N VAL A 270 -20.63 12.61 -4.85
CA VAL A 270 -21.39 13.36 -3.84
C VAL A 270 -21.03 12.92 -2.42
N LEU A 271 -20.61 11.66 -2.25
CA LEU A 271 -20.26 11.09 -0.95
C LEU A 271 -19.06 11.79 -0.31
N SER A 272 -19.04 11.79 1.03
CA SER A 272 -17.85 12.15 1.80
C SER A 272 -16.69 11.19 1.50
N LEU A 273 -15.45 11.61 1.78
CA LEU A 273 -14.30 10.76 1.49
C LEU A 273 -14.34 9.41 2.22
N SER A 274 -14.77 9.41 3.50
CA SER A 274 -14.90 8.18 4.29
C SER A 274 -15.92 7.21 3.69
N GLU A 275 -17.06 7.72 3.21
CA GLU A 275 -18.08 6.91 2.53
C GLU A 275 -17.57 6.38 1.19
N ARG A 276 -16.82 7.20 0.42
CA ARG A 276 -16.18 6.77 -0.83
C ARG A 276 -15.21 5.61 -0.60
N ILE A 277 -14.34 5.71 0.42
CA ILE A 277 -13.37 4.66 0.73
C ILE A 277 -14.06 3.39 1.24
N SER A 278 -15.06 3.52 2.12
CA SER A 278 -15.85 2.38 2.59
C SER A 278 -16.56 1.65 1.44
N HIS A 279 -17.11 2.40 0.48
CA HIS A 279 -17.72 1.86 -0.73
C HIS A 279 -16.70 1.18 -1.65
N LEU A 280 -15.52 1.80 -1.82
CA LEU A 280 -14.46 1.26 -2.66
C LEU A 280 -13.83 0.00 -2.07
N ASP A 281 -13.62 -0.10 -0.76
CA ASP A 281 -13.05 -1.31 -0.17
C ASP A 281 -13.85 -2.56 -0.50
N GLN A 282 -15.19 -2.46 -0.52
CA GLN A 282 -16.03 -3.57 -0.99
C GLN A 282 -15.86 -3.81 -2.49
N LYS A 283 -15.98 -2.78 -3.34
CA LYS A 283 -15.88 -2.94 -4.80
C LYS A 283 -14.52 -3.47 -5.26
N VAL A 284 -13.44 -3.07 -4.60
CA VAL A 284 -12.08 -3.50 -4.90
C VAL A 284 -11.90 -4.96 -4.47
N ALA A 285 -12.40 -5.35 -3.30
CA ALA A 285 -12.44 -6.75 -2.89
C ALA A 285 -13.20 -7.60 -3.93
N ASP A 286 -14.41 -7.22 -4.32
CA ASP A 286 -15.20 -7.96 -5.31
C ASP A 286 -14.48 -8.07 -6.66
N TYR A 287 -13.86 -6.98 -7.13
CA TYR A 287 -13.05 -6.96 -8.36
C TYR A 287 -11.86 -7.92 -8.27
N MET A 288 -11.11 -7.86 -7.17
CA MET A 288 -9.93 -8.69 -6.97
C MET A 288 -10.30 -10.17 -6.82
N GLU A 289 -11.43 -10.51 -6.18
CA GLU A 289 -11.94 -11.88 -6.10
C GLU A 289 -12.25 -12.44 -7.49
N ALA A 290 -12.94 -11.65 -8.32
CA ALA A 290 -13.24 -12.01 -9.70
C ALA A 290 -11.98 -12.13 -10.57
N LEU A 291 -10.96 -11.30 -10.33
CA LEU A 291 -9.70 -11.36 -11.05
C LEU A 291 -8.85 -12.57 -10.64
N LEU A 292 -8.67 -12.78 -9.33
CA LEU A 292 -7.77 -13.80 -8.78
C LEU A 292 -8.32 -15.22 -8.93
N SER A 293 -9.64 -15.37 -9.08
CA SER A 293 -10.28 -16.65 -9.39
C SER A 293 -10.08 -17.10 -10.85
N GLN A 294 -9.56 -16.24 -11.73
CA GLN A 294 -9.34 -16.61 -13.12
C GLN A 294 -8.10 -17.50 -13.28
N PRO A 295 -8.18 -18.59 -14.06
CA PRO A 295 -7.05 -19.51 -14.24
C PRO A 295 -5.87 -18.88 -14.99
N ASP A 296 -6.10 -17.81 -15.78
CA ASP A 296 -5.09 -17.09 -16.56
C ASP A 296 -4.62 -15.78 -15.89
N VAL A 297 -4.94 -15.56 -14.62
CA VAL A 297 -4.54 -14.34 -13.90
C VAL A 297 -3.03 -14.15 -13.94
N THR A 298 -2.61 -12.93 -14.23
CA THR A 298 -1.21 -12.50 -14.18
C THR A 298 -1.14 -11.02 -13.83
N PRO A 299 0.02 -10.50 -13.39
CA PRO A 299 0.23 -9.07 -13.20
C PRO A 299 -0.04 -8.21 -14.45
N ARG A 300 -0.05 -8.81 -15.65
CA ARG A 300 -0.38 -8.10 -16.90
C ARG A 300 -1.86 -7.70 -17.01
N LYS A 301 -2.74 -8.23 -16.17
CA LYS A 301 -4.15 -7.81 -16.08
C LYS A 301 -4.30 -6.47 -15.33
N LEU A 302 -3.28 -6.02 -14.61
CA LEU A 302 -3.23 -4.68 -13.99
C LEU A 302 -2.70 -3.66 -15.00
N SER A 303 -3.44 -2.56 -15.20
CA SER A 303 -3.11 -1.50 -16.16
C SER A 303 -1.97 -0.63 -15.64
N PRO A 304 -0.96 -0.28 -16.45
CA PRO A 304 0.04 0.68 -16.02
C PRO A 304 -0.59 2.08 -15.92
N LEU A 305 -0.26 2.82 -14.87
CA LEU A 305 -0.67 4.21 -14.69
C LEU A 305 0.56 5.05 -14.27
N PRO A 306 1.09 5.95 -15.13
CA PRO A 306 2.10 6.92 -14.71
C PRO A 306 1.54 7.80 -13.59
N ILE A 307 1.88 7.51 -12.34
CA ILE A 307 1.11 7.99 -11.18
C ILE A 307 1.18 9.52 -11.03
N LEU A 308 2.30 10.13 -11.40
CA LEU A 308 2.47 11.58 -11.38
C LEU A 308 1.84 12.27 -12.60
N GLY A 309 1.31 11.51 -13.56
CA GLY A 309 0.45 12.02 -14.64
C GLY A 309 -1.02 12.16 -14.24
N VAL A 310 -1.44 11.59 -13.09
CA VAL A 310 -2.80 11.77 -12.56
C VAL A 310 -3.06 13.26 -12.30
N PRO A 311 -4.13 13.86 -12.84
CA PRO A 311 -4.46 15.25 -12.58
C PRO A 311 -4.41 15.62 -11.10
N HIS A 312 -3.86 16.80 -10.81
CA HIS A 312 -3.74 17.36 -9.46
C HIS A 312 -2.78 16.64 -8.50
N PHE A 313 -2.14 15.53 -8.89
CA PHE A 313 -1.13 14.85 -8.05
C PHE A 313 0.22 15.57 -8.04
N TRP A 314 0.60 16.20 -9.15
CA TRP A 314 1.89 16.87 -9.24
C TRP A 314 1.79 18.17 -10.03
N ALA A 315 2.41 19.23 -9.52
CA ALA A 315 2.32 20.56 -10.12
C ALA A 315 2.82 20.59 -11.58
N GLU A 316 3.84 19.79 -11.91
CA GLU A 316 4.41 19.76 -13.25
C GLU A 316 3.45 19.20 -14.31
N ASN A 317 2.51 18.33 -13.93
CA ASN A 317 1.57 17.72 -14.86
C ASN A 317 0.45 18.66 -15.33
N ALA A 318 0.41 19.90 -14.83
CA ALA A 318 -0.45 20.94 -15.38
C ALA A 318 0.05 21.46 -16.73
N LYS A 319 1.33 21.23 -17.07
CA LYS A 319 1.91 21.64 -18.35
C LYS A 319 1.60 20.57 -19.41
N PRO A 320 1.03 20.93 -20.57
CA PRO A 320 0.71 19.93 -21.61
C PRO A 320 1.90 19.07 -22.04
N ASN A 321 3.09 19.68 -22.14
CA ASN A 321 4.32 18.99 -22.54
C ASN A 321 4.85 17.96 -21.52
N PHE A 322 4.26 17.91 -20.32
CA PHE A 322 4.58 16.89 -19.33
C PHE A 322 4.36 15.47 -19.88
N TYR A 323 3.29 15.31 -20.67
CA TYR A 323 2.80 14.06 -21.23
C TYR A 323 3.50 13.63 -22.53
N ASP A 324 4.34 14.49 -23.13
CA ASP A 324 5.06 14.21 -24.39
C ASP A 324 6.23 13.21 -24.21
N ASP A 325 6.60 12.91 -22.97
CA ASP A 325 7.69 12.00 -22.63
C ASP A 325 7.30 10.54 -22.86
N SER A 326 7.56 10.06 -24.07
CA SER A 326 7.29 8.69 -24.50
C SER A 326 8.02 7.60 -23.69
N GLN A 327 9.02 7.92 -22.86
CA GLN A 327 9.63 6.93 -21.98
C GLN A 327 8.76 6.62 -20.75
N VAL A 328 7.95 7.60 -20.34
CA VAL A 328 6.99 7.52 -19.24
C VAL A 328 5.59 7.20 -19.77
N PHE A 329 5.11 7.97 -20.74
CA PHE A 329 3.79 7.87 -21.37
C PHE A 329 3.86 7.03 -22.64
N ARG A 330 4.09 5.73 -22.48
CA ARG A 330 4.26 4.77 -23.59
C ARG A 330 2.92 4.43 -24.24
N SER A 331 2.90 4.20 -25.55
CA SER A 331 1.67 3.84 -26.30
C SER A 331 1.27 2.35 -26.20
N GLY A 332 1.83 1.61 -25.24
CA GLY A 332 1.55 0.17 -25.11
C GLY A 332 2.59 -0.60 -24.30
N ARG A 333 2.29 -1.87 -24.02
CA ARG A 333 3.24 -2.81 -23.42
C ARG A 333 4.32 -3.18 -24.43
N ARG A 334 5.56 -3.33 -23.97
CA ARG A 334 6.61 -3.94 -24.79
C ARG A 334 6.20 -5.37 -25.15
N GLN A 335 6.20 -5.68 -26.46
CA GLN A 335 6.12 -7.06 -26.93
C GLN A 335 7.36 -7.80 -26.41
N LYS A 336 7.15 -9.00 -25.88
CA LYS A 336 8.21 -9.83 -25.30
C LYS A 336 8.96 -10.56 -26.40
#